data_AF-A0A9N9A6B0-F1
#
_entry.id   AF-A0A9N9A6B0-F1
#
_cell.length_a   1.000
_cell.length_b   1.000
_cell.length_c   1.000
_cell.angle_alpha   90.00
_cell.angle_beta   90.00
_cell.angle_gamma   90.00
#
_symmetry.space_group_name_H-M   'P 1'
#
loop_
_entity.id
_entity.type
_entity.pdbx_description
1 polymer ?
#
loop_
_entity_poly.entity_id
_entity_poly.type
_entity_poly.pdbx_seq_one_letter_code
_entity_poly.pdbx_strand_id
1 'polypeptide(L)'
;MELLKKYDSFIVNNAAQISSIESTLRTLTYILPGRFEDAEFASEAPRAATRLPPTKKPVPSQHARYTRYWMRSSKLYQSAAVMLTLLQHTSVLLEMGAQKKWGQDTKWKLIMIAEIVKVVCRIMILRKTSHRSVTEPAIPRREIDPSIFDAEKIAYPLESKGNGTLQSSPITREHYHVNDTWVGQRTGRTRPKLTVALSMSPKDYLVSRTLLVEDVRKPKDLVHRIEGIGKVGEYLHVIRPLIYVLAIRKWGNRAWRPWIISLIIELLSRYIAYYYYTTRIPGGHRWLSTLEKEEQMRRLRQVWYYLLRGPLYEKFTKIYINGFCDAVSTKPLISLLGSILRDYQPLWENIHYYTSS
;
A
#
# COMPACT_ATOMS: atom_id res chain seq x y z
N MET A 1 -20.71 12.66 17.01
CA MET A 1 -21.21 12.90 15.64
C MET A 1 -20.87 14.30 15.15
N GLU A 2 -21.05 15.34 15.98
CA GLU A 2 -20.76 16.73 15.62
C GLU A 2 -19.28 17.02 15.35
N LEU A 3 -18.36 16.47 16.15
CA LEU A 3 -16.91 16.60 15.94
C LEU A 3 -16.44 15.98 14.61
N LEU A 4 -17.00 14.83 14.22
CA LEU A 4 -16.69 14.19 12.94
C LEU A 4 -17.18 15.04 11.77
N LYS A 5 -18.39 15.58 11.85
CA LYS A 5 -18.92 16.50 10.82
C LYS A 5 -18.09 17.78 10.71
N LYS A 6 -17.64 18.33 11.85
CA LYS A 6 -16.76 19.52 11.88
C LYS A 6 -15.40 19.20 11.25
N TYR A 7 -14.82 18.05 11.58
CA TYR A 7 -13.58 17.56 10.95
C TYR A 7 -13.73 17.34 9.44
N ASP A 8 -14.81 16.68 9.00
CA ASP A 8 -15.11 16.46 7.59
C ASP A 8 -15.23 17.80 6.85
N SER A 9 -15.97 18.76 7.40
CA SER A 9 -16.11 20.10 6.81
C SER A 9 -14.79 20.86 6.75
N PHE A 10 -13.94 20.73 7.78
CA PHE A 10 -12.61 21.35 7.81
C PHE A 10 -11.70 20.78 6.73
N ILE A 11 -11.70 19.45 6.54
CA ILE A 11 -10.88 18.80 5.50
C ILE A 11 -11.34 19.24 4.12
N VAL A 12 -12.65 19.23 3.86
CA VAL A 12 -13.19 19.56 2.54
C VAL A 12 -12.87 21.02 2.19
N ASN A 13 -13.01 21.94 3.15
CA ASN A 13 -12.74 23.37 2.91
C ASN A 13 -11.26 23.70 2.73
N ASN A 14 -10.36 22.93 3.34
CA ASN A 14 -8.91 23.17 3.31
C ASN A 14 -8.16 22.11 2.48
N ALA A 15 -8.85 21.40 1.58
CA ALA A 15 -8.30 20.28 0.82
C ALA A 15 -7.01 20.63 0.08
N ALA A 16 -6.98 21.77 -0.62
CA ALA A 16 -5.80 22.22 -1.36
C ALA A 16 -4.60 22.54 -0.46
N GLN A 17 -4.83 23.16 0.70
CA GLN A 17 -3.78 23.47 1.67
C GLN A 17 -3.23 22.19 2.32
N ILE A 18 -4.12 21.27 2.70
CA ILE A 18 -3.73 19.97 3.27
C ILE A 18 -2.94 19.15 2.24
N SER A 19 -3.38 19.11 0.97
CA SER A 19 -2.66 18.41 -0.10
C SER A 19 -1.27 19.02 -0.37
N SER A 20 -1.15 20.35 -0.31
CA SER A 20 0.14 21.03 -0.40
C SER A 20 1.07 20.67 0.77
N ILE A 21 0.57 20.78 2.01
CA ILE A 21 1.34 20.40 3.22
C ILE A 21 1.73 18.92 3.16
N GLU A 22 0.81 18.04 2.76
CA GLU A 22 1.07 16.61 2.60
C GLU A 22 2.14 16.37 1.54
N SER A 23 2.07 17.07 0.41
CA SER A 23 3.08 16.98 -0.66
C SER A 23 4.44 17.52 -0.20
N THR A 24 4.49 18.64 0.52
CA THR A 24 5.73 19.17 1.10
C THR A 24 6.30 18.21 2.13
N LEU A 25 5.48 17.69 3.04
CA LEU A 25 5.89 16.67 4.00
C LEU A 25 6.36 15.41 3.30
N ARG A 26 5.73 15.01 2.19
CA ARG A 26 6.12 13.84 1.38
C ARG A 26 7.46 14.07 0.71
N THR A 27 7.69 15.22 0.07
CA THR A 27 8.98 15.62 -0.50
C THR A 27 10.06 15.73 0.57
N LEU A 28 9.73 16.32 1.73
CA LEU A 28 10.62 16.37 2.89
C LEU A 28 10.92 14.95 3.42
N THR A 29 9.96 14.03 3.35
CA THR A 29 10.12 12.61 3.73
C THR A 29 10.85 11.80 2.66
N TYR A 30 10.94 12.27 1.42
CA TYR A 30 11.86 11.69 0.44
C TYR A 30 13.30 12.15 0.66
N ILE A 31 13.47 13.35 1.25
CA ILE A 31 14.76 13.89 1.66
C ILE A 31 15.19 13.34 3.03
N LEU A 32 14.24 13.05 3.93
CA LEU A 32 14.46 12.43 5.23
C LEU A 32 14.43 10.90 5.12
N PRO A 33 15.42 10.18 5.64
CA PRO A 33 15.53 8.77 5.37
C PRO A 33 14.39 7.91 5.96
N GLY A 34 13.56 7.37 5.05
CA GLY A 34 12.74 6.17 5.21
C GLY A 34 11.43 6.31 5.99
N ARG A 35 10.29 6.39 5.26
CA ARG A 35 9.04 5.79 5.78
C ARG A 35 7.85 5.52 4.85
N PHE A 36 7.92 5.62 3.52
CA PHE A 36 6.74 5.29 2.70
C PHE A 36 7.11 4.56 1.39
N GLU A 37 6.81 3.26 1.33
CA GLU A 37 6.63 2.54 0.06
C GLU A 37 5.29 2.95 -0.54
N ASP A 38 5.26 4.06 -1.27
CA ASP A 38 4.19 4.34 -2.23
C ASP A 38 4.83 4.75 -3.57
N ALA A 39 5.65 3.85 -4.12
CA ALA A 39 6.24 3.99 -5.44
C ALA A 39 5.17 4.01 -6.57
N GLU A 40 3.91 3.70 -6.27
CA GLU A 40 2.78 3.83 -7.20
C GLU A 40 2.32 5.30 -7.40
N PHE A 41 2.70 6.23 -6.50
CA PHE A 41 2.32 7.64 -6.63
C PHE A 41 3.26 8.46 -7.54
N ALA A 42 4.46 7.93 -7.84
CA ALA A 42 5.39 8.60 -8.76
C ALA A 42 4.85 8.64 -10.20
N SER A 43 4.00 7.68 -10.58
CA SER A 43 3.23 7.72 -11.84
C SER A 43 2.03 8.68 -11.81
N GLU A 44 1.65 9.21 -10.65
CA GLU A 44 0.53 10.16 -10.50
C GLU A 44 0.97 11.62 -10.38
N ALA A 45 2.24 11.91 -10.07
CA ALA A 45 2.77 13.27 -10.10
C ALA A 45 2.55 13.99 -11.47
N PRO A 46 2.66 13.31 -12.63
CA PRO A 46 2.29 13.92 -13.92
C PRO A 46 0.77 14.16 -14.06
N ARG A 47 -0.07 13.33 -13.43
CA ARG A 47 -1.53 13.52 -13.39
C ARG A 47 -1.93 14.71 -12.53
N ALA A 48 -1.21 14.97 -11.43
CA ALA A 48 -1.42 16.17 -10.61
C ALA A 48 -1.04 17.47 -11.35
N ALA A 49 -0.08 17.41 -12.28
CA ALA A 49 0.26 18.53 -13.16
C ALA A 49 -0.79 18.75 -14.26
N THR A 50 -1.52 17.71 -14.67
CA THR A 50 -2.67 17.80 -15.58
C THR A 50 -3.97 17.92 -14.77
N ARG A 51 -4.23 19.14 -14.28
CA ARG A 51 -5.45 19.50 -13.53
C ARG A 51 -6.72 19.42 -14.40
N LEU A 52 -7.16 18.20 -14.73
CA LEU A 52 -8.43 17.95 -15.38
C LEU A 52 -9.40 17.35 -14.35
N PRO A 53 -10.57 17.97 -14.11
CA PRO A 53 -11.56 17.42 -13.21
C PRO A 53 -12.16 16.13 -13.79
N PRO A 54 -12.18 15.01 -13.04
CA PRO A 54 -12.97 13.85 -13.41
C PRO A 54 -14.44 14.18 -13.18
N THR A 55 -15.21 14.32 -14.26
CA THR A 55 -16.67 14.59 -14.24
C THR A 55 -17.53 13.41 -13.78
N LYS A 56 -16.91 12.40 -13.16
CA LYS A 56 -17.57 11.24 -12.58
C LYS A 56 -16.94 10.93 -11.24
N LYS A 57 -17.78 10.46 -10.30
CA LYS A 57 -17.31 9.84 -9.07
C LYS A 57 -16.29 8.76 -9.44
N PRO A 58 -15.03 8.87 -9.01
CA PRO A 58 -14.01 7.88 -9.33
C PRO A 58 -14.46 6.51 -8.83
N VAL A 59 -14.27 5.48 -9.66
CA VAL A 59 -14.59 4.10 -9.31
C VAL A 59 -13.64 3.70 -8.18
N PRO A 60 -14.13 3.23 -7.02
CA PRO A 60 -13.26 2.83 -5.93
C PRO A 60 -12.41 1.63 -6.37
N SER A 61 -11.13 1.57 -5.97
CA SER A 61 -10.32 0.39 -6.24
C SER A 61 -10.94 -0.88 -5.65
N GLN A 62 -10.50 -2.02 -6.15
CA GLN A 62 -10.90 -3.32 -5.64
C GLN A 62 -10.50 -3.48 -4.16
N HIS A 63 -9.35 -2.93 -3.76
CA HIS A 63 -8.87 -2.93 -2.38
C HIS A 63 -9.78 -2.08 -1.48
N ALA A 64 -10.11 -0.87 -1.90
CA ALA A 64 -11.03 0.02 -1.18
C ALA A 64 -12.42 -0.61 -1.06
N ARG A 65 -12.89 -1.30 -2.10
CA ARG A 65 -14.19 -1.99 -2.09
C ARG A 65 -14.20 -3.16 -1.10
N TYR A 66 -13.14 -3.97 -1.06
CA TYR A 66 -12.97 -5.07 -0.11
C TYR A 66 -12.90 -4.59 1.33
N THR A 67 -12.01 -3.64 1.62
CA THR A 67 -11.75 -3.14 2.98
C THR A 67 -12.93 -2.34 3.54
N ARG A 68 -13.59 -1.50 2.72
CA ARG A 68 -14.82 -0.77 3.15
C ARG A 68 -15.94 -1.73 3.52
N TYR A 69 -16.10 -2.82 2.79
CA TYR A 69 -17.10 -3.84 3.10
C TYR A 69 -16.87 -4.42 4.51
N TRP A 70 -15.65 -4.84 4.83
CA TRP A 70 -15.34 -5.43 6.13
C TRP A 70 -15.39 -4.43 7.29
N MET A 71 -14.93 -3.20 7.07
CA MET A 71 -15.06 -2.14 8.08
C MET A 71 -16.53 -1.83 8.41
N ARG A 72 -17.41 -1.80 7.40
CA ARG A 72 -18.84 -1.56 7.61
C ARG A 72 -19.54 -2.78 8.23
N SER A 73 -19.08 -3.98 7.92
CA SER A 73 -19.70 -5.22 8.39
C SER A 73 -19.44 -5.51 9.87
N SER A 74 -18.29 -5.11 10.43
CA SER A 74 -17.94 -5.46 11.82
C SER A 74 -17.16 -4.37 12.54
N LYS A 75 -17.67 -3.95 13.71
CA LYS A 75 -16.95 -3.03 14.62
C LYS A 75 -15.64 -3.61 15.14
N LEU A 76 -15.58 -4.94 15.34
CA LEU A 76 -14.36 -5.62 15.76
C LEU A 76 -13.29 -5.60 14.68
N TYR A 77 -13.67 -5.83 13.41
CA TYR A 77 -12.75 -5.67 12.28
C TYR A 77 -12.26 -4.23 12.19
N GLN A 78 -13.17 -3.26 12.27
CA GLN A 78 -12.84 -1.84 12.20
C GLN A 78 -11.85 -1.42 13.30
N SER A 79 -12.14 -1.78 14.56
CA SER A 79 -11.26 -1.45 15.69
C SER A 79 -9.90 -2.14 15.57
N ALA A 80 -9.87 -3.43 15.20
CA ALA A 80 -8.62 -4.16 15.00
C ALA A 80 -7.79 -3.57 13.85
N ALA A 81 -8.40 -3.24 12.71
CA ALA A 81 -7.72 -2.66 11.56
C ALA A 81 -7.14 -1.29 11.89
N VAL A 82 -7.91 -0.41 12.54
CA VAL A 82 -7.44 0.91 13.01
C VAL A 82 -6.27 0.76 13.98
N MET A 83 -6.38 -0.13 14.96
CA MET A 83 -5.30 -0.36 15.92
C MET A 83 -4.03 -0.93 15.24
N LEU A 84 -4.19 -1.85 14.29
CA LEU A 84 -3.08 -2.42 13.52
C LEU A 84 -2.35 -1.32 12.73
N THR A 85 -3.10 -0.45 12.04
CA THR A 85 -2.54 0.66 11.28
C THR A 85 -1.89 1.70 12.19
N LEU A 86 -2.51 2.05 13.32
CA LEU A 86 -1.89 2.95 14.30
C LEU A 86 -0.56 2.40 14.79
N LEU A 87 -0.52 1.13 15.20
CA LEU A 87 0.70 0.46 15.64
C LEU A 87 1.77 0.42 14.55
N GLN A 88 1.41 0.19 13.29
CA GLN A 88 2.36 0.18 12.18
C GLN A 88 3.02 1.55 11.96
N HIS A 89 2.27 2.64 12.10
CA HIS A 89 2.79 3.99 11.93
C HIS A 89 3.54 4.51 13.17
N THR A 90 3.16 4.06 14.37
CA THR A 90 3.78 4.51 15.63
C THR A 90 4.95 3.64 16.07
N SER A 91 5.12 2.42 15.56
CA SER A 91 6.11 1.46 16.09
C SER A 91 7.54 1.97 16.06
N VAL A 92 7.94 2.65 14.98
CA VAL A 92 9.27 3.26 14.86
C VAL A 92 9.48 4.36 15.92
N LEU A 93 8.47 5.21 16.12
CA LEU A 93 8.53 6.29 17.12
C LEU A 93 8.59 5.74 18.53
N LEU A 94 7.81 4.68 18.81
CA LEU A 94 7.84 4.01 20.10
C LEU A 94 9.20 3.35 20.35
N GLU A 95 9.80 2.74 19.33
CA GLU A 95 11.14 2.14 19.42
C GLU A 95 12.22 3.20 19.68
N MET A 96 12.27 4.26 18.87
CA MET A 96 13.21 5.36 19.03
C MET A 96 13.05 6.05 20.39
N GLY A 97 11.80 6.28 20.81
CA GLY A 97 11.47 6.88 22.11
C GLY A 97 11.91 5.99 23.28
N ALA A 98 11.70 4.68 23.17
CA ALA A 98 12.13 3.71 24.17
C ALA A 98 13.65 3.65 24.30
N GLN A 99 14.35 3.57 23.16
CA GLN A 99 15.80 3.53 23.12
C GLN A 99 16.43 4.77 23.75
N LYS A 100 15.88 5.97 23.48
CA LYS A 100 16.44 7.24 23.98
C LYS A 100 16.20 7.46 25.47
N LYS A 101 15.04 7.07 26.00
CA LYS A 101 14.64 7.38 27.39
C LYS A 101 14.90 6.28 28.40
N TRP A 102 14.78 5.01 28.00
CA TRP A 102 14.73 3.88 28.93
C TRP A 102 15.68 2.73 28.58
N GLY A 103 16.56 2.90 27.58
CA GLY A 103 17.61 1.95 27.23
C GLY A 103 17.15 0.73 26.41
N GLN A 104 18.05 -0.22 26.23
CA GLN A 104 17.89 -1.34 25.29
C GLN A 104 16.92 -2.43 25.78
N ASP A 105 16.88 -2.72 27.08
CA ASP A 105 16.03 -3.78 27.63
C ASP A 105 14.54 -3.43 27.56
N THR A 106 14.19 -2.18 27.86
CA THR A 106 12.83 -1.68 27.74
C THR A 106 12.40 -1.57 26.29
N LYS A 107 13.32 -1.22 25.37
CA LYS A 107 13.09 -1.26 23.92
C LYS A 107 12.59 -2.62 23.47
N TRP A 108 13.30 -3.71 23.81
CA TRP A 108 12.89 -5.06 23.41
C TRP A 108 11.61 -5.55 24.10
N LYS A 109 11.36 -5.14 25.35
CA LYS A 109 10.07 -5.39 26.03
C LYS A 109 8.92 -4.71 25.29
N LEU A 110 9.09 -3.44 24.90
CA LEU A 110 8.09 -2.69 24.15
C LEU A 110 7.82 -3.29 22.77
N ILE A 111 8.86 -3.64 22.03
CA ILE A 111 8.75 -4.31 20.71
C ILE A 111 7.96 -5.61 20.86
N MET A 112 8.26 -6.41 21.89
CA MET A 112 7.55 -7.67 22.15
C MET A 112 6.06 -7.44 22.44
N ILE A 113 5.70 -6.47 23.29
CA ILE A 113 4.30 -6.12 23.55
C ILE A 113 3.61 -5.64 22.27
N ALA A 114 4.26 -4.76 21.51
CA ALA A 114 3.70 -4.23 20.25
C ALA A 114 3.46 -5.35 19.23
N GLU A 115 4.38 -6.32 19.09
CA GLU A 115 4.18 -7.47 18.20
C GLU A 115 3.06 -8.40 18.69
N ILE A 116 2.93 -8.64 19.99
CA ILE A 116 1.79 -9.40 20.52
C ILE A 116 0.47 -8.73 20.13
N VAL A 117 0.35 -7.41 20.33
CA VAL A 117 -0.89 -6.68 19.99
C VAL A 117 -1.15 -6.74 18.48
N LYS A 118 -0.13 -6.57 17.62
CA LYS A 118 -0.28 -6.71 16.17
C LYS A 118 -0.75 -8.11 15.77
N VAL A 119 -0.17 -9.16 16.36
CA VAL A 119 -0.57 -10.56 16.11
C VAL A 119 -2.03 -10.77 16.51
N VAL A 120 -2.44 -10.29 17.69
CA VAL A 120 -3.83 -10.38 18.15
C VAL A 120 -4.77 -9.65 17.18
N CYS A 121 -4.45 -8.42 16.75
CA CYS A 121 -5.22 -7.70 15.74
C CYS A 121 -5.37 -8.49 14.44
N ARG A 122 -4.27 -9.02 13.90
CA ARG A 122 -4.27 -9.79 12.64
C ARG A 122 -5.07 -11.09 12.78
N ILE A 123 -5.00 -11.77 13.93
CA ILE A 123 -5.82 -12.97 14.21
C ILE A 123 -7.31 -12.60 14.31
N MET A 124 -7.66 -11.49 14.95
CA MET A 124 -9.04 -10.99 15.01
C MET A 124 -9.59 -10.70 13.61
N ILE A 125 -8.79 -10.04 12.77
CA ILE A 125 -9.12 -9.78 11.37
C ILE A 125 -9.33 -11.10 10.61
N LEU A 126 -8.37 -12.03 10.67
CA LEU A 126 -8.45 -13.34 10.01
C LEU A 126 -9.72 -14.11 10.39
N ARG A 127 -10.06 -14.13 11.69
CA ARG A 127 -11.27 -14.83 12.16
C ARG A 127 -12.54 -14.18 11.61
N LYS A 128 -12.60 -12.84 11.54
CA LYS A 128 -13.77 -12.13 11.01
C LYS A 128 -13.90 -12.21 9.49
N THR A 129 -12.79 -12.26 8.75
CA THR A 129 -12.79 -12.45 7.30
C THR A 129 -12.97 -13.91 6.87
N SER A 130 -13.28 -14.83 7.81
CA SER A 130 -13.42 -16.28 7.56
C SER A 130 -12.15 -16.96 7.04
N HIS A 131 -10.98 -16.53 7.53
CA HIS A 131 -9.66 -16.98 7.11
C HIS A 131 -9.30 -16.63 5.66
N ARG A 132 -9.69 -15.43 5.20
CA ARG A 132 -9.13 -14.84 3.97
C ARG A 132 -7.79 -14.21 4.29
N SER A 133 -6.86 -14.21 3.33
CA SER A 133 -5.57 -13.53 3.50
C SER A 133 -5.78 -12.07 3.92
N VAL A 134 -5.03 -11.62 4.92
CA VAL A 134 -5.09 -10.22 5.37
C VAL A 134 -4.45 -9.34 4.30
N THR A 135 -5.21 -8.41 3.75
CA THR A 135 -4.70 -7.39 2.83
C THR A 135 -4.06 -6.28 3.64
N GLU A 136 -2.77 -5.99 3.42
CA GLU A 136 -2.11 -4.83 4.05
C GLU A 136 -2.08 -3.63 3.08
N PRO A 137 -2.58 -2.45 3.49
CA PRO A 137 -3.19 -2.10 4.79
C PRO A 137 -4.63 -2.61 4.94
N ALA A 138 -5.04 -2.97 6.17
CA ALA A 138 -6.39 -3.50 6.45
C ALA A 138 -7.52 -2.45 6.38
N ILE A 139 -7.17 -1.19 6.10
CA ILE A 139 -8.03 -0.01 6.00
C ILE A 139 -8.05 0.45 4.54
N PRO A 140 -9.17 0.99 4.02
CA PRO A 140 -9.19 1.57 2.69
C PRO A 140 -8.16 2.67 2.54
N ARG A 141 -7.39 2.59 1.46
CA ARG A 141 -6.44 3.61 1.07
C ARG A 141 -7.20 4.87 0.62
N ARG A 142 -6.58 6.03 0.84
CA ARG A 142 -7.05 7.29 0.27
C ARG A 142 -6.52 7.38 -1.15
N GLU A 143 -7.34 6.97 -2.10
CA GLU A 143 -7.00 6.95 -3.53
C GLU A 143 -7.35 8.25 -4.25
N ILE A 144 -8.13 9.12 -3.61
CA ILE A 144 -8.69 10.31 -4.25
C ILE A 144 -8.25 11.52 -3.41
N ASP A 145 -7.57 12.46 -4.07
CA ASP A 145 -7.31 13.76 -3.49
C ASP A 145 -8.59 14.63 -3.59
N PRO A 146 -9.15 15.12 -2.47
CA PRO A 146 -10.27 16.05 -2.49
C PRO A 146 -10.01 17.35 -3.28
N SER A 147 -8.74 17.74 -3.50
CA SER A 147 -8.40 18.91 -4.33
C SER A 147 -8.95 18.84 -5.76
N ILE A 148 -9.19 17.62 -6.25
CA ILE A 148 -9.77 17.33 -7.56
C ILE A 148 -11.18 17.94 -7.71
N PHE A 149 -11.98 17.98 -6.63
CA PHE A 149 -13.33 18.52 -6.65
C PHE A 149 -13.37 20.06 -6.68
N ASP A 150 -12.31 20.73 -6.22
CA ASP A 150 -12.20 22.19 -6.31
C ASP A 150 -11.76 22.64 -7.70
N ALA A 151 -10.92 21.83 -8.39
CA ALA A 151 -10.59 22.04 -9.79
C ALA A 151 -11.83 21.94 -10.71
N GLU A 152 -12.81 21.09 -10.35
CA GLU A 152 -14.11 21.00 -11.04
C GLU A 152 -14.91 22.30 -10.94
N LYS A 153 -14.96 22.90 -9.75
CA LYS A 153 -15.66 24.20 -9.54
C LYS A 153 -15.00 25.34 -10.33
N ILE A 154 -13.69 25.31 -10.49
CA ILE A 154 -12.93 26.33 -11.23
C ILE A 154 -13.05 26.15 -12.75
N ALA A 155 -13.15 24.90 -13.23
CA ALA A 155 -13.23 24.59 -14.66
C ALA A 155 -14.60 24.90 -15.30
N TYR A 156 -15.66 25.06 -14.49
CA TYR A 156 -16.99 25.45 -14.96
C TYR A 156 -17.48 26.75 -14.29
N PRO A 157 -16.97 27.93 -14.70
CA PRO A 157 -17.65 29.18 -14.41
C PRO A 157 -18.98 29.23 -15.17
N LEU A 158 -20.02 29.74 -14.52
CA LEU A 158 -21.40 29.86 -15.01
C LEU A 158 -21.51 30.31 -16.48
N GLU A 159 -22.15 29.49 -17.32
CA GLU A 159 -23.02 29.98 -18.40
C GLU A 159 -24.43 29.43 -18.18
N SER A 160 -25.17 30.09 -17.29
CA SER A 160 -26.62 29.97 -17.20
C SER A 160 -27.24 31.00 -18.13
N LYS A 161 -27.58 30.61 -19.37
CA LYS A 161 -28.76 31.06 -20.12
C LYS A 161 -28.82 30.31 -21.46
N GLY A 162 -29.78 29.40 -21.58
CA GLY A 162 -30.04 28.67 -22.83
C GLY A 162 -31.11 27.61 -22.65
N ASN A 163 -32.33 27.94 -23.07
CA ASN A 163 -33.50 27.08 -23.06
C ASN A 163 -33.30 25.90 -24.04
N GLY A 164 -33.75 24.69 -23.68
CA GLY A 164 -34.01 23.64 -24.69
C GLY A 164 -33.72 22.20 -24.28
N THR A 165 -34.81 21.44 -24.12
CA THR A 165 -34.94 19.99 -24.40
C THR A 165 -34.05 18.99 -23.66
N LEU A 166 -34.71 18.27 -22.73
CA LEU A 166 -34.29 17.02 -22.12
C LEU A 166 -34.13 15.91 -23.18
N GLN A 167 -32.91 15.44 -23.40
CA GLN A 167 -32.67 14.12 -23.96
C GLN A 167 -31.58 13.40 -23.16
N SER A 168 -32.01 12.48 -22.32
CA SER A 168 -31.18 11.58 -21.53
C SER A 168 -30.41 10.62 -22.45
N SER A 169 -29.08 10.71 -22.47
CA SER A 169 -28.19 9.71 -23.06
C SER A 169 -27.30 9.08 -21.98
N PRO A 170 -27.13 7.75 -21.96
CA PRO A 170 -26.39 7.07 -20.89
C PRO A 170 -24.87 7.20 -21.08
N ILE A 171 -24.24 7.82 -20.08
CA ILE A 171 -23.04 7.36 -19.35
C ILE A 171 -21.94 6.72 -20.22
N THR A 172 -20.98 7.52 -20.68
CA THR A 172 -19.50 7.33 -20.55
C THR A 172 -18.76 8.49 -21.22
N ARG A 173 -18.64 9.62 -20.51
CA ARG A 173 -17.71 10.70 -20.85
C ARG A 173 -16.48 10.56 -19.96
N GLU A 174 -15.38 10.11 -20.52
CA GLU A 174 -14.04 10.40 -20.03
C GLU A 174 -13.56 11.61 -20.83
N HIS A 175 -13.12 12.67 -20.15
CA HIS A 175 -12.59 13.86 -20.81
C HIS A 175 -11.19 13.58 -21.34
N TYR A 176 -11.14 13.22 -22.61
CA TYR A 176 -9.99 13.51 -23.46
C TYR A 176 -9.95 15.04 -23.69
N HIS A 177 -8.77 15.64 -23.88
CA HIS A 177 -8.68 17.03 -24.31
C HIS A 177 -9.59 17.26 -25.53
N VAL A 178 -10.13 18.47 -25.73
CA VAL A 178 -10.94 18.77 -26.92
C VAL A 178 -10.17 18.40 -28.21
N ASN A 179 -8.85 18.57 -28.19
CA ASN A 179 -7.92 18.17 -29.25
C ASN A 179 -7.75 16.64 -29.44
N ASP A 180 -8.21 15.83 -28.50
CA ASP A 180 -8.07 14.38 -28.46
C ASP A 180 -9.38 13.64 -28.74
N THR A 181 -10.45 14.37 -29.05
CA THR A 181 -11.74 13.80 -29.44
C THR A 181 -12.06 14.11 -30.90
N TRP A 182 -12.72 13.17 -31.56
CA TRP A 182 -13.27 13.29 -32.89
C TRP A 182 -14.79 13.14 -32.79
N VAL A 183 -15.53 14.02 -33.46
CA VAL A 183 -16.98 13.98 -33.53
C VAL A 183 -17.39 13.48 -34.89
N GLY A 184 -18.17 12.39 -34.93
CA GLY A 184 -18.67 11.85 -36.19
C GLY A 184 -19.70 12.77 -36.83
N GLN A 185 -19.41 13.30 -38.03
CA GLN A 185 -20.26 14.25 -38.75
C GLN A 185 -21.72 13.77 -38.97
N ARG A 186 -21.94 12.46 -39.16
CA ARG A 186 -23.28 11.90 -39.39
C ARG A 186 -23.96 11.36 -38.13
N THR A 187 -23.19 11.04 -37.09
CA THR A 187 -23.72 10.36 -35.89
C THR A 187 -23.75 11.26 -34.66
N GLY A 188 -23.06 12.41 -34.70
CA GLY A 188 -22.87 13.30 -33.56
C GLY A 188 -22.11 12.66 -32.39
N ARG A 189 -21.58 11.43 -32.55
CA ARG A 189 -20.92 10.71 -31.46
C ARG A 189 -19.48 11.19 -31.32
N THR A 190 -19.10 11.56 -30.11
CA THR A 190 -17.73 11.87 -29.72
C THR A 190 -16.97 10.57 -29.45
N ARG A 191 -15.79 10.42 -30.07
CA ARG A 191 -14.86 9.29 -29.87
C ARG A 191 -13.45 9.82 -29.61
N PRO A 192 -12.61 9.13 -28.82
CA PRO A 192 -11.20 9.49 -28.74
C PRO A 192 -10.49 9.33 -30.10
N LYS A 193 -9.54 10.21 -30.39
CA LYS A 193 -8.64 10.09 -31.54
C LYS A 193 -7.68 8.91 -31.33
N LEU A 194 -7.26 8.29 -32.43
CA LEU A 194 -6.36 7.13 -32.42
C LEU A 194 -5.01 7.41 -31.72
N THR A 195 -4.54 8.65 -31.74
CA THR A 195 -3.32 9.11 -31.05
C THR A 195 -3.35 8.80 -29.55
N VAL A 196 -4.53 8.86 -28.93
CA VAL A 196 -4.68 8.53 -27.50
C VAL A 196 -4.72 7.04 -27.25
N ALA A 197 -5.20 6.25 -28.21
CA ALA A 197 -5.14 4.79 -28.12
C ALA A 197 -3.71 4.27 -28.32
N LEU A 198 -2.89 4.99 -29.10
CA LEU A 198 -1.49 4.64 -29.38
C LEU A 198 -0.53 5.02 -28.25
N SER A 199 -0.89 5.98 -27.39
CA SER A 199 -0.07 6.37 -26.23
C SER A 199 -0.20 5.41 -25.04
N MET A 200 -1.20 4.53 -25.06
CA MET A 200 -1.42 3.50 -24.04
C MET A 200 -1.04 2.12 -24.58
N SER A 201 -0.60 1.22 -23.70
CA SER A 201 -0.47 -0.18 -24.11
C SER A 201 -1.86 -0.73 -24.50
N PRO A 202 -1.98 -1.58 -25.53
CA PRO A 202 -3.26 -2.16 -25.93
C PRO A 202 -3.99 -2.86 -24.77
N LYS A 203 -3.23 -3.44 -23.83
CA LYS A 203 -3.76 -4.10 -22.64
C LYS A 203 -4.40 -3.09 -21.68
N ASP A 204 -3.73 -1.98 -21.38
CA ASP A 204 -4.24 -0.98 -20.43
C ASP A 204 -5.46 -0.27 -21.00
N TYR A 205 -5.47 -0.01 -22.31
CA TYR A 205 -6.64 0.51 -23.00
C TYR A 205 -7.83 -0.45 -22.88
N LEU A 206 -7.63 -1.75 -23.14
CA LEU A 206 -8.71 -2.74 -23.00
C LEU A 206 -9.19 -2.87 -21.56
N VAL A 207 -8.30 -2.89 -20.57
CA VAL A 207 -8.67 -2.95 -19.14
C VAL A 207 -9.50 -1.72 -18.74
N SER A 208 -9.14 -0.51 -19.19
CA SER A 208 -9.94 0.68 -18.90
C SER A 208 -11.34 0.66 -19.52
N ARG A 209 -11.52 -0.08 -20.63
CA ARG A 209 -12.76 -0.15 -21.41
C ARG A 209 -13.60 -1.39 -21.12
N THR A 210 -13.09 -2.35 -20.35
CA THR A 210 -13.76 -3.62 -20.09
C THR A 210 -14.03 -3.80 -18.60
N LEU A 211 -15.21 -4.31 -18.26
CA LEU A 211 -15.50 -4.74 -16.91
C LEU A 211 -14.74 -6.04 -16.66
N LEU A 212 -13.80 -6.02 -15.71
CA LEU A 212 -13.13 -7.25 -15.31
C LEU A 212 -14.10 -8.12 -14.51
N VAL A 213 -13.85 -9.43 -14.52
CA VAL A 213 -14.63 -10.40 -13.72
C VAL A 213 -14.66 -9.98 -12.24
N GLU A 214 -13.54 -9.42 -11.77
CA GLU A 214 -13.39 -8.91 -10.41
C GLU A 214 -14.28 -7.70 -10.14
N ASP A 215 -14.57 -6.86 -11.13
CA ASP A 215 -15.39 -5.67 -10.94
C ASP A 215 -16.86 -6.04 -10.66
N VAL A 216 -17.30 -7.18 -11.22
CA VAL A 216 -18.65 -7.73 -11.02
C VAL A 216 -18.76 -8.56 -9.74
N ARG A 217 -17.65 -9.12 -9.24
CA ARG A 217 -17.64 -9.96 -8.02
C ARG A 217 -18.07 -9.17 -6.79
N LYS A 218 -18.82 -9.83 -5.90
CA LYS A 218 -19.19 -9.27 -4.59
C LYS A 218 -17.91 -8.94 -3.80
N PRO A 219 -17.89 -7.86 -3.00
CA PRO A 219 -16.69 -7.43 -2.30
C PRO A 219 -16.05 -8.55 -1.45
N LYS A 220 -16.87 -9.34 -0.75
CA LYS A 220 -16.40 -10.50 0.05
C LYS A 220 -15.70 -11.61 -0.75
N ASP A 221 -15.96 -11.69 -2.05
CA ASP A 221 -15.48 -12.76 -2.94
C ASP A 221 -14.30 -12.28 -3.81
N LEU A 222 -13.78 -11.06 -3.54
CA LEU A 222 -12.54 -10.54 -4.11
C LEU A 222 -11.30 -11.27 -3.58
N VAL A 223 -11.38 -11.83 -2.37
CA VAL A 223 -10.32 -12.65 -1.78
C VAL A 223 -10.89 -14.02 -1.47
N HIS A 224 -10.20 -15.07 -1.92
CA HIS A 224 -10.65 -16.44 -1.74
C HIS A 224 -10.56 -16.83 -0.27
N ARG A 225 -11.54 -17.61 0.18
CA ARG A 225 -11.54 -18.21 1.51
C ARG A 225 -10.46 -19.30 1.55
N ILE A 226 -9.63 -19.26 2.58
CA ILE A 226 -8.57 -20.26 2.75
C ILE A 226 -9.05 -21.36 3.70
N GLU A 227 -8.91 -22.61 3.28
CA GLU A 227 -9.36 -23.79 4.02
C GLU A 227 -8.23 -24.81 4.26
N GLY A 228 -8.41 -25.69 5.25
CA GLY A 228 -7.45 -26.73 5.60
C GLY A 228 -6.03 -26.20 5.88
N ILE A 229 -5.04 -26.79 5.19
CA ILE A 229 -3.60 -26.51 5.36
C ILE A 229 -3.27 -25.05 5.05
N GLY A 230 -4.00 -24.40 4.12
CA GLY A 230 -3.77 -22.99 3.82
C GLY A 230 -3.98 -22.08 5.03
N LYS A 231 -4.89 -22.42 5.95
CA LYS A 231 -5.09 -21.66 7.20
C LYS A 231 -3.84 -21.67 8.06
N VAL A 232 -3.15 -22.82 8.13
CA VAL A 232 -1.89 -22.96 8.88
C VAL A 232 -0.82 -22.04 8.28
N GLY A 233 -0.76 -21.96 6.95
CA GLY A 233 0.13 -21.03 6.24
C GLY A 233 -0.10 -19.56 6.62
N GLU A 234 -1.36 -19.12 6.71
CA GLU A 234 -1.72 -17.76 7.14
C GLU A 234 -1.39 -17.51 8.61
N TYR A 235 -1.65 -18.48 9.51
CA TYR A 235 -1.30 -18.33 10.92
C TYR A 235 0.21 -18.25 11.14
N LEU A 236 0.99 -19.07 10.42
CA LEU A 236 2.44 -19.01 10.45
C LEU A 236 2.96 -17.64 10.01
N HIS A 237 2.42 -17.10 8.92
CA HIS A 237 2.78 -15.75 8.45
C HIS A 237 2.48 -14.68 9.51
N VAL A 238 1.29 -14.74 10.12
CA VAL A 238 0.88 -13.76 11.14
C VAL A 238 1.72 -13.84 12.41
N ILE A 239 2.06 -15.05 12.88
CA ILE A 239 2.80 -15.25 14.14
C ILE A 239 4.32 -15.06 13.96
N ARG A 240 4.84 -15.16 12.73
CA ARG A 240 6.28 -15.04 12.42
C ARG A 240 6.99 -13.87 13.11
N PRO A 241 6.50 -12.61 13.06
CA PRO A 241 7.22 -11.49 13.69
C PRO A 241 7.37 -11.67 15.21
N LEU A 242 6.36 -12.23 15.88
CA LEU A 242 6.40 -12.51 17.31
C LEU A 242 7.42 -13.61 17.64
N ILE A 243 7.45 -14.69 16.86
CA ILE A 243 8.46 -15.76 17.03
C ILE A 243 9.87 -15.18 16.85
N TYR A 244 10.06 -14.30 15.88
CA TYR A 244 11.35 -13.65 15.64
C TYR A 244 11.81 -12.81 16.84
N VAL A 245 10.92 -11.98 17.41
CA VAL A 245 11.24 -11.16 18.59
C VAL A 245 11.52 -12.01 19.82
N LEU A 246 10.75 -13.08 20.04
CA LEU A 246 11.00 -14.04 21.13
C LEU A 246 12.35 -14.75 20.97
N ALA A 247 12.69 -15.13 19.73
CA ALA A 247 13.98 -15.73 19.42
C ALA A 247 15.14 -14.75 19.66
N ILE A 248 15.00 -13.47 19.25
CA ILE A 248 16.00 -12.43 19.56
C ILE A 248 16.19 -12.29 21.06
N ARG A 249 15.11 -12.29 21.85
CA ARG A 249 15.21 -12.15 23.31
C ARG A 249 15.98 -13.31 23.95
N LYS A 250 15.95 -14.50 23.35
CA LYS A 250 16.62 -15.70 23.85
C LYS A 250 18.08 -15.82 23.40
N TRP A 251 18.38 -15.53 22.13
CA TRP A 251 19.70 -15.76 21.53
C TRP A 251 20.47 -14.49 21.15
N GLY A 252 19.86 -13.32 21.28
CA GLY A 252 20.41 -12.03 20.84
C GLY A 252 20.10 -11.72 19.37
N ASN A 253 20.27 -10.45 19.00
CA ASN A 253 20.01 -9.94 17.65
C ASN A 253 21.10 -10.31 16.61
N ARG A 254 22.33 -10.57 17.08
CA ARG A 254 23.48 -10.96 16.22
C ARG A 254 23.58 -12.46 15.94
N ALA A 255 22.74 -13.27 16.58
CA ALA A 255 22.77 -14.72 16.38
C ALA A 255 22.10 -15.13 15.05
N TRP A 256 22.60 -16.21 14.45
CA TRP A 256 21.98 -16.82 13.27
C TRP A 256 20.66 -17.52 13.57
N ARG A 257 20.45 -18.00 14.80
CA ARG A 257 19.26 -18.79 15.16
C ARG A 257 17.94 -18.03 14.92
N PRO A 258 17.73 -16.80 15.44
CA PRO A 258 16.49 -16.06 15.18
C PRO A 258 16.26 -15.77 13.70
N TRP A 259 17.33 -15.44 12.97
CA TRP A 259 17.28 -15.14 11.54
C TRP A 259 16.84 -16.37 10.73
N ILE A 260 17.47 -17.53 10.95
CA ILE A 260 17.15 -18.78 10.26
C ILE A 260 15.72 -19.24 10.61
N ILE A 261 15.33 -19.21 11.88
CA ILE A 261 13.98 -19.62 12.32
C ILE A 261 12.91 -18.78 11.61
N SER A 262 13.07 -17.46 11.61
CA SER A 262 12.12 -16.54 10.98
C SER A 262 12.06 -16.75 9.45
N LEU A 263 13.20 -16.97 8.82
CA LEU A 263 13.28 -17.25 7.38
C LEU A 263 12.61 -18.58 7.01
N ILE A 264 12.83 -19.64 7.81
CA ILE A 264 12.18 -20.94 7.61
C ILE A 264 10.67 -20.80 7.73
N ILE A 265 10.16 -20.10 8.75
CA ILE A 265 8.71 -19.88 8.91
C ILE A 265 8.13 -19.12 7.72
N GLU A 266 8.85 -18.11 7.22
CA GLU A 266 8.44 -17.32 6.07
C GLU A 266 8.42 -18.13 4.76
N LEU A 267 9.42 -18.99 4.54
CA LEU A 267 9.46 -19.89 3.38
C LEU A 267 8.40 -20.98 3.48
N LEU A 268 8.20 -21.56 4.67
CA LEU A 268 7.20 -22.59 4.93
C LEU A 268 5.79 -22.06 4.74
N SER A 269 5.48 -20.87 5.27
CA SER A 269 4.19 -20.22 5.08
C SER A 269 3.88 -20.03 3.59
N ARG A 270 4.86 -19.58 2.80
CA ARG A 270 4.67 -19.34 1.37
C ARG A 270 4.64 -20.61 0.53
N TYR A 271 5.43 -21.61 0.89
CA TYR A 271 5.31 -22.94 0.30
C TYR A 271 3.92 -23.52 0.51
N ILE A 272 3.37 -23.40 1.73
CA ILE A 272 2.00 -23.82 2.03
C ILE A 272 0.97 -23.02 1.22
N ALA A 273 1.13 -21.69 1.12
CA ALA A 273 0.25 -20.86 0.32
C ALA A 273 0.29 -21.26 -1.17
N TYR A 274 1.50 -21.42 -1.73
CA TYR A 274 1.72 -21.87 -3.10
C TYR A 274 1.07 -23.23 -3.37
N TYR A 275 1.32 -24.21 -2.49
CA TYR A 275 0.72 -25.54 -2.56
C TYR A 275 -0.81 -25.48 -2.47
N TYR A 276 -1.35 -24.66 -1.57
CA TYR A 276 -2.80 -24.47 -1.43
C TYR A 276 -3.41 -23.88 -2.72
N TYR A 277 -2.85 -22.80 -3.24
CA TYR A 277 -3.38 -22.11 -4.41
C TYR A 277 -3.30 -22.98 -5.68
N THR A 278 -2.22 -23.75 -5.85
CA THR A 278 -2.08 -24.66 -6.99
C THR A 278 -3.03 -25.85 -6.95
N THR A 279 -3.31 -26.40 -5.77
CA THR A 279 -4.12 -27.63 -5.64
C THR A 279 -5.61 -27.38 -5.45
N ARG A 280 -6.00 -26.27 -4.80
CA ARG A 280 -7.40 -26.01 -4.41
C ARG A 280 -8.14 -25.02 -5.29
N ILE A 281 -7.43 -24.13 -5.99
CA ILE A 281 -8.08 -23.17 -6.90
C ILE A 281 -8.08 -23.71 -8.33
N PRO A 282 -9.23 -23.78 -9.01
CA PRO A 282 -9.28 -24.18 -10.42
C PRO A 282 -8.48 -23.20 -11.26
N GLY A 283 -7.49 -23.72 -12.00
CA GLY A 283 -6.54 -22.92 -12.78
C GLY A 283 -5.40 -22.29 -11.98
N GLY A 284 -5.23 -22.68 -10.71
CA GLY A 284 -4.06 -22.42 -9.89
C GLY A 284 -3.71 -20.93 -9.80
N HIS A 285 -2.43 -20.61 -9.99
CA HIS A 285 -1.95 -19.23 -9.79
C HIS A 285 -2.50 -18.19 -10.76
N ARG A 286 -3.00 -18.62 -11.93
CA ARG A 286 -3.50 -17.71 -12.97
C ARG A 286 -4.78 -17.01 -12.52
N TRP A 287 -5.59 -17.71 -11.72
CA TRP A 287 -6.92 -17.28 -11.26
C TRP A 287 -6.93 -16.62 -9.87
N LEU A 288 -5.76 -16.34 -9.28
CA LEU A 288 -5.70 -15.46 -8.11
C LEU A 288 -6.27 -14.09 -8.46
N SER A 289 -6.99 -13.52 -7.52
CA SER A 289 -7.41 -12.12 -7.65
C SER A 289 -6.19 -11.20 -7.64
N THR A 290 -6.30 -10.05 -8.30
CA THR A 290 -5.39 -8.90 -8.18
C THR A 290 -4.96 -8.65 -6.73
N LEU A 291 -5.89 -8.58 -5.78
CA LEU A 291 -5.60 -8.34 -4.36
C LEU A 291 -4.71 -9.43 -3.75
N GLU A 292 -4.94 -10.69 -4.13
CA GLU A 292 -4.13 -11.80 -3.66
C GLU A 292 -2.75 -11.78 -4.31
N LYS A 293 -2.66 -11.45 -5.59
CA LYS A 293 -1.38 -11.30 -6.31
C LYS A 293 -0.55 -10.18 -5.69
N GLU A 294 -1.16 -9.01 -5.44
CA GLU A 294 -0.52 -7.88 -4.77
C GLU A 294 -0.01 -8.27 -3.38
N GLU A 295 -0.83 -8.97 -2.60
CA GLU A 295 -0.46 -9.44 -1.26
C GLU A 295 0.69 -10.47 -1.32
N GLN A 296 0.68 -11.42 -2.26
CA GLN A 296 1.79 -12.37 -2.43
C GLN A 296 3.07 -11.66 -2.88
N MET A 297 2.98 -10.69 -3.79
CA MET A 297 4.13 -9.90 -4.23
C MET A 297 4.69 -9.04 -3.09
N ARG A 298 3.82 -8.50 -2.23
CA ARG A 298 4.23 -7.77 -1.02
C ARG A 298 4.98 -8.68 -0.05
N ARG A 299 4.46 -9.89 0.23
CA ARG A 299 5.15 -10.91 1.06
C ARG A 299 6.49 -11.32 0.45
N LEU A 300 6.58 -11.41 -0.89
CA LEU A 300 7.83 -11.66 -1.59
C LEU A 300 8.83 -10.52 -1.38
N ARG A 301 8.39 -9.26 -1.48
CA ARG A 301 9.24 -8.09 -1.20
C ARG A 301 9.80 -8.12 0.21
N GLN A 302 9.03 -8.57 1.19
CA GLN A 302 9.47 -8.67 2.59
C GLN A 302 10.66 -9.61 2.81
N VAL A 303 10.92 -10.56 1.90
CA VAL A 303 12.11 -11.43 2.00
C VAL A 303 13.38 -10.65 1.77
N TRP A 304 13.36 -9.67 0.87
CA TRP A 304 14.54 -8.89 0.55
C TRP A 304 15.05 -8.15 1.80
N TYR A 305 14.17 -7.78 2.74
CA TYR A 305 14.56 -7.21 4.03
C TYR A 305 15.36 -8.16 4.93
N TYR A 306 15.34 -9.48 4.72
CA TYR A 306 16.22 -10.41 5.45
C TYR A 306 17.70 -10.21 5.09
N LEU A 307 18.01 -9.67 3.90
CA LEU A 307 19.38 -9.27 3.53
C LEU A 307 19.88 -8.08 4.36
N LEU A 308 18.96 -7.21 4.77
CA LEU A 308 19.25 -6.02 5.56
C LEU A 308 19.17 -6.26 7.08
N ARG A 309 18.98 -7.51 7.52
CA ARG A 309 18.65 -7.84 8.90
C ARG A 309 19.67 -8.80 9.54
N GLY A 310 20.01 -8.51 10.80
CA GLY A 310 20.70 -9.44 11.69
C GLY A 310 22.10 -9.85 11.17
N PRO A 311 22.51 -11.11 11.34
CA PRO A 311 23.88 -11.53 11.06
C PRO A 311 24.25 -11.52 9.57
N LEU A 312 23.28 -11.70 8.68
CA LEU A 312 23.54 -11.65 7.23
C LEU A 312 23.96 -10.23 6.82
N TYR A 313 23.28 -9.22 7.37
CA TYR A 313 23.63 -7.83 7.14
C TYR A 313 25.01 -7.49 7.69
N GLU A 314 25.26 -7.77 8.98
CA GLU A 314 26.53 -7.41 9.64
C GLU A 314 27.74 -8.07 8.97
N LYS A 315 27.62 -9.31 8.50
CA LYS A 315 28.77 -10.08 7.96
C LYS A 315 28.98 -9.95 6.45
N PHE A 316 27.91 -9.78 5.67
CA PHE A 316 28.00 -9.78 4.21
C PHE A 316 27.49 -8.48 3.64
N THR A 317 26.20 -8.18 3.81
CA THR A 317 25.55 -7.07 3.11
C THR A 317 26.19 -5.72 3.41
N LYS A 318 26.61 -5.47 4.66
CA LYS A 318 27.29 -4.24 5.07
C LYS A 318 28.60 -4.01 4.31
N ILE A 319 29.38 -5.07 4.06
CA ILE A 319 30.66 -4.97 3.36
C ILE A 319 30.43 -4.53 1.91
N TYR A 320 29.46 -5.14 1.23
CA TYR A 320 29.11 -4.78 -0.15
C TYR A 320 28.53 -3.36 -0.24
N ILE A 321 27.67 -2.97 0.70
CA ILE A 321 27.11 -1.62 0.75
C ILE A 321 28.22 -0.58 0.97
N ASN A 322 29.15 -0.83 1.89
CA ASN A 322 30.28 0.07 2.13
C ASN A 322 31.15 0.20 0.88
N GLY A 323 31.52 -0.91 0.24
CA GLY A 323 32.30 -0.89 -1.00
C GLY A 323 31.60 -0.16 -2.13
N PHE A 324 30.27 -0.29 -2.25
CA PHE A 324 29.47 0.49 -3.20
C PHE A 324 29.46 1.98 -2.85
N CYS A 325 29.23 2.35 -1.59
CA CYS A 325 29.28 3.73 -1.13
C CYS A 325 30.64 4.38 -1.42
N ASP A 326 31.74 3.66 -1.16
CA ASP A 326 33.10 4.14 -1.41
C ASP A 326 33.35 4.31 -2.92
N ALA A 327 32.98 3.32 -3.74
CA ALA A 327 33.10 3.41 -5.20
C ALA A 327 32.30 4.58 -5.80
N VAL A 328 31.10 4.82 -5.28
CA VAL A 328 30.18 5.87 -5.75
C VAL A 328 30.57 7.26 -5.25
N SER A 329 31.17 7.35 -4.06
CA SER A 329 31.59 8.63 -3.47
C SER A 329 32.60 9.39 -4.34
N THR A 330 33.37 8.67 -5.16
CA THR A 330 34.38 9.25 -6.08
C THR A 330 33.78 9.91 -7.32
N LYS A 331 32.50 9.68 -7.64
CA LYS A 331 31.84 10.15 -8.86
C LYS A 331 30.84 11.28 -8.56
N PRO A 332 31.01 12.50 -9.10
CA PRO A 332 30.25 13.68 -8.67
C PRO A 332 28.73 13.61 -8.93
N LEU A 333 28.29 12.85 -9.94
CA LEU A 333 26.86 12.70 -10.26
C LEU A 333 26.13 11.67 -9.39
N ILE A 334 26.86 10.69 -8.85
CA ILE A 334 26.27 9.53 -8.16
C ILE A 334 26.61 9.58 -6.65
N SER A 335 27.59 10.42 -6.24
CA SER A 335 28.03 10.57 -4.86
C SER A 335 26.89 10.84 -3.87
N LEU A 336 25.85 11.55 -4.29
CA LEU A 336 24.63 11.79 -3.51
C LEU A 336 23.92 10.48 -3.11
N LEU A 337 23.88 9.47 -3.99
CA LEU A 337 23.32 8.16 -3.64
C LEU A 337 24.19 7.46 -2.59
N GLY A 338 25.51 7.56 -2.71
CA GLY A 338 26.45 7.00 -1.74
C GLY A 338 26.33 7.63 -0.36
N SER A 339 26.19 8.96 -0.28
CA SER A 339 26.01 9.69 0.99
C SER A 339 24.67 9.36 1.64
N ILE A 340 23.58 9.40 0.88
CA ILE A 340 22.25 9.04 1.38
C ILE A 340 22.27 7.61 1.93
N LEU A 341 22.83 6.66 1.17
CA LEU A 341 22.87 5.26 1.59
C LEU A 341 23.68 5.05 2.89
N ARG A 342 24.76 5.81 3.08
CA ARG A 342 25.56 5.81 4.32
C ARG A 342 24.76 6.35 5.51
N ASP A 343 23.94 7.38 5.30
CA ASP A 343 23.04 7.93 6.32
C ASP A 343 21.91 6.96 6.72
N TYR A 344 21.53 6.02 5.83
CA TYR A 344 20.54 4.98 6.12
C TYR A 344 21.09 3.81 6.96
N GLN A 345 22.39 3.53 6.92
CA GLN A 345 22.96 2.37 7.63
C GLN A 345 22.66 2.36 9.14
N PRO A 346 22.83 3.48 9.88
CA PRO A 346 22.53 3.51 11.31
C PRO A 346 21.06 3.22 11.63
N LEU A 347 20.14 3.54 10.71
CA LEU A 347 18.71 3.27 10.88
C LEU A 347 18.42 1.76 10.81
N TRP A 348 19.01 1.06 9.85
CA TRP A 348 18.85 -0.39 9.70
C TRP A 348 19.51 -1.17 10.85
N GLU A 349 20.62 -0.66 11.38
CA GLU A 349 21.36 -1.30 12.47
C GLU A 349 20.69 -1.13 13.83
N ASN A 350 20.16 0.06 14.13
CA ASN A 350 19.69 0.38 15.47
C ASN A 350 18.18 0.16 15.66
N ILE A 351 17.40 0.26 14.57
CA ILE A 351 15.94 0.29 14.62
C ILE A 351 15.37 -0.97 13.97
N HIS A 352 14.82 -1.84 14.80
CA HIS A 352 14.22 -3.11 14.43
C HIS A 352 13.11 -2.94 13.40
N TYR A 353 12.23 -1.95 13.56
CA TYR A 353 11.07 -1.79 12.70
C TYR A 353 11.39 -1.38 11.25
N TYR A 354 12.57 -0.83 10.97
CA TYR A 354 12.98 -0.51 9.59
C TYR A 354 13.24 -1.75 8.74
N THR A 355 13.69 -2.84 9.36
CA THR A 355 14.00 -4.09 8.66
C THR A 355 12.94 -5.15 8.90
N SER A 356 11.86 -4.83 9.63
CA SER A 356 10.84 -5.79 10.07
C SER A 356 9.38 -5.47 9.83
N SER A 357 9.10 -4.40 9.09
CA SER A 357 7.75 -4.01 8.68
C SER A 357 7.07 -5.02 7.75
#